data_AF-A0A645FP98-F1
#
_entry.id   AF-A0A645FP98-F1
#
_cell.length_a   1.000
_cell.length_b   1.000
_cell.length_c   1.000
_cell.angle_alpha   90.00
_cell.angle_beta   90.00
_cell.angle_gamma   90.00
#
_symmetry.space_group_name_H-M   'P 1'
#
loop_
_entity.id
_entity.type
_entity.pdbx_description
1 polymer ?
#
loop_
_entity_poly.entity_id
_entity_poly.type
_entity_poly.pdbx_seq_one_letter_code
_entity_poly.pdbx_strand_id
1 'polypeptide(L)'
;MPHVALRLWDKPAGIEDLPEFAAVSEELQVFAETLARPYCGSTAGFGTASWFGEHASHIRSQALIALRNGGGTIGMIALGSEDMQRFYADMGTLYLERLGEMVSAALARVTKSVL
;
A
#
# COMPACT_ATOMS: atom_id res chain seq x y z
N MET A 1 11.79 5.51 -11.98
CA MET A 1 11.36 4.52 -10.96
C MET A 1 9.87 4.72 -10.71
N PRO A 2 9.07 3.70 -10.34
CA PRO A 2 7.65 3.94 -10.03
C PRO A 2 7.53 4.85 -8.80
N HIS A 3 6.46 5.64 -8.74
CA HIS A 3 6.13 6.42 -7.55
C HIS A 3 5.74 5.46 -6.42
N VAL A 4 6.11 5.77 -5.19
CA VAL A 4 5.86 4.89 -4.03
C VAL A 4 5.23 5.70 -2.92
N ALA A 5 4.19 5.14 -2.31
CA ALA A 5 3.61 5.65 -1.07
C ALA A 5 3.34 4.48 -0.11
N LEU A 6 3.44 4.76 1.19
CA LEU A 6 3.12 3.84 2.28
C LEU A 6 2.01 4.46 3.13
N ARG A 7 1.08 3.63 3.59
CA ARG A 7 0.18 3.96 4.70
C ARG A 7 0.24 2.83 5.73
N LEU A 8 0.27 3.19 7.00
CA LEU A 8 0.22 2.30 8.16
C LEU A 8 -0.99 2.70 9.01
N TRP A 9 -1.75 1.72 9.46
CA TRP A 9 -3.07 1.97 10.03
C TRP A 9 -2.94 2.60 11.42
N ASP A 10 -1.95 2.13 12.18
CA ASP A 10 -1.69 2.56 13.54
C ASP A 10 -0.56 3.59 13.58
N LYS A 11 -0.91 4.84 13.92
CA LYS A 11 0.05 5.91 14.19
C LYS A 11 0.59 5.80 15.63
N PRO A 12 1.91 5.67 15.84
CA PRO A 12 2.48 5.71 17.19
C PRO A 12 2.29 7.09 17.85
N ALA A 13 2.07 7.10 19.16
CA ALA A 13 1.96 8.34 19.93
C ALA A 13 3.27 9.15 19.88
N GLY A 14 3.16 10.47 19.78
CA GLY A 14 4.32 11.37 19.77
C GLY A 14 5.06 11.47 18.43
N ILE A 15 4.54 10.85 17.36
CA ILE A 15 5.04 11.04 16.00
C ILE A 15 4.32 12.21 15.33
N GLU A 16 5.08 13.01 14.58
CA GLU A 16 4.56 14.09 13.74
C GLU A 16 3.53 13.58 12.71
N ASP A 17 2.77 14.49 12.10
CA ASP A 17 1.82 14.13 11.04
C ASP A 17 2.56 13.83 9.73
N LEU A 18 3.09 12.61 9.67
CA LEU A 18 3.74 12.07 8.49
C LEU A 18 2.71 11.44 7.54
N PRO A 19 2.89 11.53 6.21
CA PRO A 19 2.01 10.91 5.24
C PRO A 19 1.80 9.41 5.49
N GLU A 20 2.84 8.69 5.95
CA GLU A 20 2.80 7.25 6.25
C GLU A 20 1.76 6.87 7.28
N PHE A 21 1.34 7.81 8.14
CA PHE A 21 0.34 7.61 9.18
C PHE A 21 -0.95 8.40 8.91
N ALA A 22 -1.10 8.98 7.72
CA ALA A 22 -2.35 9.63 7.34
C ALA A 22 -3.48 8.60 7.29
N ALA A 23 -4.64 8.95 7.86
CA ALA A 23 -5.80 8.07 7.90
C ALA A 23 -6.25 7.65 6.50
N VAL A 24 -6.70 6.39 6.39
CA VAL A 24 -7.28 5.81 5.18
C VAL A 24 -8.74 5.46 5.43
N SER A 25 -9.56 5.41 4.38
CA SER A 25 -10.98 5.05 4.53
C SER A 25 -11.14 3.61 5.01
N GLU A 26 -12.22 3.34 5.76
CA GLU A 26 -12.58 1.99 6.21
C GLU A 26 -12.76 1.05 5.02
N GLU A 27 -13.37 1.53 3.93
CA GLU A 27 -13.52 0.80 2.67
C GLU A 27 -12.18 0.31 2.10
N LEU A 28 -11.13 1.13 2.17
CA LEU A 28 -9.79 0.75 1.74
C LEU A 28 -9.15 -0.26 2.69
N GLN A 29 -9.38 -0.16 4.00
CA GLN A 29 -8.91 -1.16 4.95
C GLN A 29 -9.56 -2.52 4.71
N VAL A 30 -10.89 -2.55 4.53
CA VAL A 30 -11.63 -3.77 4.19
C VAL A 30 -11.14 -4.35 2.87
N PHE A 31 -10.96 -3.51 1.83
CA PHE A 31 -10.40 -3.95 0.56
C PHE A 31 -9.01 -4.57 0.74
N ALA A 32 -8.13 -3.93 1.50
CA ALA A 32 -6.80 -4.44 1.79
C ALA A 32 -6.84 -5.82 2.46
N GLU A 33 -7.78 -6.04 3.38
CA GLU A 33 -7.95 -7.35 4.02
C GLU A 33 -8.34 -8.44 3.01
N THR A 34 -9.17 -8.12 2.02
CA THR A 34 -9.59 -9.10 0.99
C THR A 34 -8.50 -9.47 -0.01
N LEU A 35 -7.38 -8.73 -0.06
CA LEU A 35 -6.32 -8.98 -1.04
C LEU A 35 -5.54 -10.27 -0.71
N ALA A 36 -5.83 -11.32 -1.47
CA ALA A 36 -5.02 -12.55 -1.50
C ALA A 36 -3.70 -12.37 -2.30
N ARG A 37 -3.70 -11.45 -3.26
CA ARG A 37 -2.54 -11.04 -4.07
C ARG A 37 -2.59 -9.52 -4.26
N PRO A 38 -1.45 -8.87 -4.61
CA PRO A 38 -1.43 -7.46 -4.96
C PRO A 38 -2.47 -7.12 -6.03
N TYR A 39 -3.21 -6.04 -5.82
CA TYR A 39 -4.09 -5.50 -6.84
C TYR A 39 -3.26 -4.72 -7.85
N CYS A 40 -3.46 -4.95 -9.15
CA CYS A 40 -2.87 -4.16 -10.23
C CYS A 40 -3.98 -3.61 -11.13
N GLY A 41 -3.96 -2.32 -11.43
CA GLY A 41 -4.95 -1.74 -12.33
C GLY A 41 -5.14 -0.23 -12.16
N SER A 42 -6.40 0.20 -12.32
CA SER A 42 -6.78 1.60 -12.28
C SER A 42 -6.52 2.23 -10.91
N THR A 43 -6.23 3.53 -10.92
CA THR A 43 -6.11 4.35 -9.71
C THR A 43 -7.46 4.88 -9.19
N ALA A 44 -8.54 4.62 -9.93
CA ALA A 44 -9.89 4.97 -9.51
C ALA A 44 -10.40 4.04 -8.39
N GLY A 45 -11.24 4.57 -7.51
CA GLY A 45 -12.04 3.77 -6.56
C GLY A 45 -11.67 3.93 -5.09
N PHE A 46 -10.38 3.99 -4.75
CA PHE A 46 -9.93 3.98 -3.34
C PHE A 46 -9.23 5.26 -2.88
N GLY A 47 -9.19 6.30 -3.71
CA GLY A 47 -8.52 7.56 -3.39
C GLY A 47 -6.99 7.46 -3.26
N THR A 48 -6.39 6.30 -3.56
CA THR A 48 -4.94 6.04 -3.42
C THR A 48 -4.09 6.87 -4.37
N ALA A 49 -4.65 7.39 -5.47
CA ALA A 49 -3.96 8.33 -6.35
C ALA A 49 -3.42 9.56 -5.61
N SER A 50 -4.16 10.06 -4.62
CA SER A 50 -3.75 11.24 -3.84
C SER A 50 -2.47 11.01 -3.02
N TRP A 51 -2.11 9.75 -2.75
CA TRP A 51 -0.93 9.41 -1.94
C TRP A 51 0.38 9.77 -2.64
N PHE A 52 0.35 9.92 -3.97
CA PHE A 52 1.51 10.29 -4.78
C PHE A 52 1.75 11.80 -4.84
N GLY A 53 0.99 12.61 -4.09
CA GLY A 53 1.20 14.06 -3.99
C GLY A 53 1.10 14.77 -5.33
N GLU A 54 2.11 15.59 -5.65
CA GLU A 54 2.17 16.35 -6.91
C GLU A 54 2.12 15.45 -8.16
N HIS A 55 2.53 14.18 -8.05
CA HIS A 55 2.51 13.24 -9.15
C HIS A 55 1.15 12.58 -9.40
N ALA A 56 0.16 12.78 -8.51
CA ALA A 56 -1.14 12.11 -8.57
C ALA A 56 -1.82 12.23 -9.95
N SER A 57 -1.74 13.40 -10.56
CA SER A 57 -2.33 13.68 -11.89
C SER A 57 -1.63 12.98 -13.05
N HIS A 58 -0.42 12.43 -12.83
CA HIS A 58 0.39 11.74 -13.83
C HIS A 58 0.29 10.23 -13.74
N ILE A 59 -0.19 9.68 -12.62
CA ILE A 59 -0.35 8.23 -12.46
C ILE A 59 -1.48 7.70 -13.34
N ARG A 60 -1.21 6.61 -14.07
CA ARG A 60 -2.13 5.94 -15.00
C ARG A 60 -2.37 4.48 -14.67
N SER A 61 -1.48 3.84 -13.92
CA SER A 61 -1.68 2.51 -13.34
C SER A 61 -1.07 2.42 -11.95
N GLN A 62 -1.58 1.51 -11.11
CA GLN A 62 -1.04 1.26 -9.78
C GLN A 62 -0.99 -0.22 -9.41
N ALA A 63 -0.08 -0.55 -8.50
CA ALA A 63 -0.14 -1.76 -7.71
C ALA A 63 -0.38 -1.43 -6.23
N LEU A 64 -1.32 -2.12 -5.60
CA LEU A 64 -1.62 -2.02 -4.17
C LEU A 64 -1.25 -3.33 -3.47
N ILE A 65 -0.38 -3.24 -2.48
CA ILE A 65 0.21 -4.38 -1.78
C ILE A 65 -0.14 -4.26 -0.30
N ALA A 66 -0.99 -5.16 0.20
CA ALA A 66 -1.31 -5.22 1.62
C ALA A 66 -0.09 -5.66 2.44
N LEU A 67 0.15 -4.98 3.57
CA LEU A 67 1.17 -5.33 4.54
C LEU A 67 0.49 -5.98 5.74
N ARG A 68 0.97 -7.16 6.13
CA ARG A 68 0.31 -7.97 7.15
C ARG A 68 1.24 -8.22 8.33
N ASN A 69 0.66 -8.28 9.52
CA ASN A 69 1.27 -8.94 10.68
C ASN A 69 0.39 -10.15 11.04
N GLY A 70 0.84 -11.04 11.92
CA GLY A 70 0.11 -12.27 12.27
C GLY A 70 -1.32 -12.08 12.82
N GLY A 71 -1.82 -10.85 12.97
CA GLY A 71 -3.18 -10.51 13.37
C GLY A 71 -4.03 -9.82 12.29
N GLY A 72 -3.51 -9.53 11.10
CA GLY A 72 -4.28 -8.86 10.03
C GLY A 72 -3.44 -7.94 9.14
N THR A 73 -4.11 -7.10 8.36
CA THR A 73 -3.48 -6.03 7.57
C THR A 73 -3.19 -4.83 8.47
N ILE A 74 -1.93 -4.39 8.45
CA ILE A 74 -1.43 -3.24 9.21
C ILE A 74 -1.10 -2.04 8.33
N GLY A 75 -1.11 -2.22 7.02
CA GLY A 75 -0.46 -1.32 6.10
C GLY A 75 -0.77 -1.61 4.64
N MET A 76 -0.41 -0.67 3.77
CA MET A 76 -0.41 -0.86 2.33
C MET A 76 0.68 -0.03 1.67
N ILE A 77 1.34 -0.65 0.69
CA ILE A 77 2.20 0.05 -0.27
C ILE A 77 1.38 0.30 -1.53
N ALA A 78 1.41 1.53 -2.01
CA ALA A 78 0.94 1.88 -3.35
C ALA A 78 2.16 2.17 -4.25
N LEU A 79 2.25 1.47 -5.37
CA LEU A 79 3.20 1.76 -6.44
C LEU A 79 2.44 2.39 -7.60
N GLY A 80 2.86 3.56 -8.06
CA GLY A 80 2.23 4.30 -9.16
C GLY A 80 3.13 4.38 -10.38
N SER A 81 2.54 4.35 -11.57
CA SER A 81 3.23 4.52 -12.85
C SER A 81 2.48 5.47 -13.76
N GLU A 82 3.20 6.31 -14.51
CA GLU A 82 2.63 7.13 -15.59
C GLU A 82 2.29 6.30 -16.85
N ASP A 83 2.87 5.10 -16.96
CA ASP A 83 2.51 4.13 -18.00
C ASP A 83 1.31 3.29 -17.53
N MET A 84 0.23 3.31 -18.32
CA MET A 84 -1.01 2.55 -18.09
C MET A 84 -0.80 1.03 -18.17
N GLN A 85 0.20 0.57 -18.93
CA GLN A 85 0.49 -0.85 -19.13
C GLN A 85 1.49 -1.40 -18.12
N ARG A 86 1.96 -0.60 -17.17
CA ARG A 86 2.94 -1.06 -16.18
C ARG A 86 2.33 -1.93 -15.08
N PHE A 87 1.16 -1.55 -14.57
CA PHE A 87 0.42 -2.32 -13.57
C PHE A 87 -0.98 -2.66 -14.10
N TYR A 88 -1.10 -3.77 -14.84
CA TYR A 88 -2.36 -4.26 -15.41
C TYR A 88 -2.84 -5.53 -14.70
N ALA A 89 -4.15 -5.81 -14.73
CA ALA A 89 -4.79 -6.82 -13.89
C ALA A 89 -4.21 -8.24 -14.03
N ASP A 90 -3.83 -8.64 -15.25
CA ASP A 90 -3.32 -10.00 -15.53
C ASP A 90 -1.79 -10.10 -15.48
N MET A 91 -1.09 -9.07 -15.00
CA MET A 91 0.36 -9.15 -14.84
C MET A 91 0.72 -10.14 -13.73
N GLY A 92 1.85 -10.85 -13.87
CA GLY A 92 2.37 -11.67 -12.78
C GLY A 92 2.74 -10.81 -11.57
N THR A 93 2.22 -11.17 -10.39
CA THR A 93 2.40 -10.40 -9.14
C THR A 93 3.51 -10.93 -8.23
N LEU A 94 4.24 -11.97 -8.64
CA LEU A 94 5.22 -12.67 -7.78
C LEU A 94 6.22 -11.72 -7.09
N TYR A 95 6.80 -10.77 -7.83
CA TYR A 95 7.76 -9.83 -7.24
C TYR A 95 7.10 -8.84 -6.27
N LEU A 96 5.86 -8.44 -6.54
CA LEU A 96 5.09 -7.55 -5.67
C LEU A 96 4.70 -8.29 -4.37
N GLU A 97 4.36 -9.57 -4.47
CA GLU A 97 4.11 -10.45 -3.31
C GLU A 97 5.36 -10.56 -2.45
N ARG A 98 6.53 -10.86 -3.04
CA ARG A 98 7.80 -10.91 -2.30
C ARG A 98 8.16 -9.57 -1.66
N LEU A 99 7.88 -8.46 -2.34
CA LEU A 99 8.09 -7.12 -1.78
C LEU A 99 7.20 -6.91 -0.55
N GLY A 100 5.91 -7.24 -0.63
CA GLY A 100 4.98 -7.17 0.49
C GLY A 100 5.45 -7.99 1.68
N GLU A 101 5.82 -9.26 1.44
CA GLU A 101 6.35 -10.17 2.48
C GLU A 101 7.60 -9.59 3.17
N MET A 102 8.57 -9.09 2.40
CA MET A 102 9.80 -8.52 2.95
C MET A 102 9.53 -7.28 3.80
N VAL A 103 8.67 -6.38 3.34
CA VAL A 103 8.33 -5.15 4.08
C VAL A 103 7.53 -5.49 5.34
N SER A 104 6.56 -6.39 5.24
CA SER A 104 5.80 -6.90 6.39
C SER A 104 6.71 -7.53 7.45
N ALA A 105 7.64 -8.39 7.03
CA ALA A 105 8.61 -8.99 7.95
C ALA A 105 9.55 -7.95 8.57
N ALA A 106 9.97 -6.94 7.80
CA ALA A 106 10.81 -5.86 8.31
C ALA A 106 10.08 -5.00 9.35
N LEU A 107 8.82 -4.65 9.09
CA LEU A 107 7.98 -3.90 10.02
C LEU A 107 7.71 -4.72 11.28
N ALA A 108 7.32 -5.98 11.16
CA ALA A 108 7.04 -6.85 12.30
C ALA A 108 8.20 -6.95 13.31
N ARG A 109 9.46 -6.81 12.86
CA ARG A 109 10.62 -6.78 13.76
C ARG A 109 10.69 -5.54 14.64
N VAL A 110 10.17 -4.40 14.17
CA VAL A 110 10.30 -3.10 14.85
C VAL A 110 8.98 -2.64 15.48
N THR A 111 7.85 -3.09 14.95
CA THR A 111 6.52 -2.93 15.52
C THR A 111 6.26 -4.10 16.44
N LYS A 112 6.89 -4.10 17.62
CA LYS A 112 6.66 -5.14 18.63
C LYS A 112 5.15 -5.20 18.92
N SER A 113 4.52 -6.35 18.67
CA SER A 113 3.18 -6.64 19.19
C SER A 113 3.28 -6.47 20.70
N VAL A 114 2.53 -5.52 21.26
CA VAL A 114 2.25 -5.53 22.68
C VAL A 114 1.54 -6.87 22.92
N LEU A 115 2.20 -7.77 23.66
CA LEU A 115 1.57 -8.93 24.28
C LEU A 115 0.70 -8.44 25.43
#